data_AF-A0A0F9G341-F1
#
_entry.id   AF-A0A0F9G341-F1
#
_cell.length_a   1.000
_cell.length_b   1.000
_cell.length_c   1.000
_cell.angle_alpha   90.00
_cell.angle_beta   90.00
_cell.angle_gamma   90.00
#
_symmetry.space_group_name_H-M   'P 1'
#
loop_
_entity.id
_entity.type
_entity.pdbx_description
1 polymer ?
#
loop_
_entity_poly.entity_id
_entity_poly.type
_entity_poly.pdbx_seq_one_letter_code
_entity_poly.pdbx_strand_id
1 'polypeptide(L)'
;CEPWQIMPLLTIRQNIFTDPQKPVQVEPKLYEVGQVNENSPVMFTTNFSLTYYTVEGEVEASRMPAYILAVETEGTSVLTAYSGDKLNESVVAKAMADTKIEEKVKHKKLIIPGLVAVLSAKIQETTKWEVLVGPKEASGLPTYLKSTWH
;
A
#
# COMPACT_ATOMS: atom_id res chain seq x y z
N CYS A 1 3.21 28.70 -21.16
CA CYS A 1 4.05 27.80 -20.34
C CYS A 1 3.43 26.44 -20.40
N GLU A 2 4.18 25.47 -20.87
CA GLU A 2 3.66 24.15 -21.12
C GLU A 2 3.66 23.30 -19.84
N PRO A 3 2.71 22.37 -19.63
CA PRO A 3 2.60 21.60 -18.39
C PRO A 3 3.90 20.86 -18.00
N TRP A 4 4.61 20.29 -18.98
CA TRP A 4 5.88 19.59 -18.76
C TRP A 4 7.03 20.50 -18.31
N GLN A 5 6.94 21.81 -18.57
CA GLN A 5 7.94 22.79 -18.13
C GLN A 5 7.70 23.21 -16.68
N ILE A 6 6.44 23.23 -16.24
CA ILE A 6 6.04 23.74 -14.91
C ILE A 6 6.01 22.63 -13.86
N MET A 7 5.60 21.41 -14.23
CA MET A 7 5.54 20.26 -13.32
C MET A 7 6.87 20.00 -12.58
N PRO A 8 8.04 19.90 -13.23
CA PRO A 8 9.30 19.66 -12.51
C PRO A 8 9.67 20.81 -11.56
N LEU A 9 9.36 22.06 -11.92
CA LEU A 9 9.62 23.23 -11.07
C LEU A 9 8.75 23.21 -9.81
N LEU A 10 7.47 22.85 -9.94
CA LEU A 10 6.56 22.73 -8.81
C LEU A 10 6.95 21.56 -7.89
N THR A 11 7.34 20.42 -8.46
CA THR A 11 7.82 19.26 -7.70
C THR A 11 9.08 19.58 -6.91
N ILE A 12 10.08 20.22 -7.54
CA ILE A 12 11.32 20.62 -6.85
C ILE A 12 11.03 21.58 -5.71
N ARG A 13 10.18 22.59 -5.96
CA ARG A 13 9.76 23.54 -4.91
C ARG A 13 9.12 22.79 -3.74
N GLN A 14 8.17 21.88 -4.00
CA GLN A 14 7.53 21.11 -2.94
C GLN A 14 8.55 20.30 -2.14
N ASN A 15 9.47 19.62 -2.83
CA ASN A 15 10.48 18.79 -2.17
C ASN A 15 11.43 19.61 -1.28
N ILE A 16 11.85 20.81 -1.72
CA ILE A 16 12.76 21.68 -0.96
C ILE A 16 12.09 22.29 0.27
N PHE A 17 10.83 22.70 0.16
CA PHE A 17 10.11 23.40 1.22
C PHE A 17 9.30 22.47 2.14
N THR A 18 9.43 21.15 1.99
CA THR A 18 8.85 20.18 2.92
C THR A 18 9.72 20.09 4.18
N ASP A 19 9.11 20.10 5.36
CA ASP A 19 9.81 19.97 6.64
C ASP A 19 10.56 18.62 6.69
N PRO A 20 11.91 18.61 6.73
CA PRO A 20 12.68 17.37 6.71
C PRO A 20 12.52 16.56 8.01
N GLN A 21 12.05 17.17 9.10
CA GLN A 21 11.88 16.47 10.39
C GLN A 21 10.56 15.71 10.48
N LYS A 22 9.58 16.03 9.64
CA LYS A 22 8.25 15.43 9.66
C LYS A 22 7.94 14.81 8.30
N PRO A 23 8.03 13.48 8.17
CA PRO A 23 7.60 12.79 6.96
C PRO A 23 6.15 13.14 6.65
N VAL A 24 5.82 13.36 5.38
CA VAL A 24 4.44 13.57 4.96
C VAL A 24 3.73 12.22 5.03
N GLN A 25 2.65 12.15 5.82
CA GLN A 25 1.93 10.91 6.09
C GLN A 25 0.52 10.98 5.51
N VAL A 26 0.05 9.83 5.04
CA VAL A 26 -1.35 9.59 4.70
C VAL A 26 -2.05 9.04 5.95
N GLU A 27 -3.33 9.33 6.14
CA GLU A 27 -4.06 8.79 7.29
C GLU A 27 -4.07 7.25 7.22
N PRO A 28 -3.73 6.54 8.32
CA PRO A 28 -3.77 5.09 8.36
C PRO A 28 -5.22 4.60 8.35
N LYS A 29 -5.70 4.25 7.17
CA LYS A 29 -7.05 3.70 6.96
C LYS A 29 -7.07 2.78 5.76
N LEU A 30 -8.22 2.16 5.55
CA LEU A 30 -8.51 1.41 4.34
C LEU A 30 -9.02 2.36 3.26
N TYR A 31 -8.26 2.46 2.17
CA TYR A 31 -8.62 3.25 1.00
C TYR A 31 -9.26 2.36 -0.07
N GLU A 32 -10.24 2.93 -0.74
CA GLU A 32 -11.00 2.29 -1.81
C GLU A 32 -10.61 2.96 -3.12
N VAL A 33 -9.93 2.23 -4.00
CA VAL A 33 -9.49 2.75 -5.30
C VAL A 33 -10.42 2.23 -6.38
N GLY A 34 -11.14 3.15 -7.04
CA GLY A 34 -12.18 2.81 -8.01
C GLY A 34 -13.49 2.34 -7.37
N GLN A 35 -14.28 1.56 -8.11
CA GLN A 35 -15.54 0.99 -7.62
C GLN A 35 -15.30 -0.42 -7.03
N VAL A 36 -14.90 -0.45 -5.77
CA VAL A 36 -14.62 -1.69 -5.05
C VAL A 36 -15.88 -2.53 -4.82
N ASN A 37 -15.71 -3.85 -4.83
CA ASN A 37 -16.75 -4.82 -4.49
C ASN A 37 -16.20 -5.86 -3.50
N GLU A 38 -17.05 -6.76 -3.03
CA GLU A 38 -16.68 -7.78 -2.03
C GLU A 38 -15.61 -8.80 -2.50
N ASN A 39 -15.30 -8.82 -3.80
CA ASN A 39 -14.28 -9.67 -4.44
C ASN A 39 -13.03 -8.87 -4.86
N SER A 40 -12.99 -7.56 -4.57
CA SER A 40 -11.86 -6.69 -4.93
C SER A 40 -10.60 -7.07 -4.16
N PRO A 41 -9.43 -7.13 -4.81
CA PRO A 41 -8.18 -7.48 -4.14
C PRO A 41 -7.87 -6.51 -3.01
N VAL A 42 -7.35 -7.08 -1.92
CA VAL A 42 -6.87 -6.34 -0.76
C VAL A 42 -5.35 -6.37 -0.76
N MET A 43 -4.73 -5.19 -0.71
CA MET A 43 -3.29 -5.05 -0.56
C MET A 43 -2.96 -4.11 0.59
N PHE A 44 -1.80 -4.27 1.21
CA PHE A 44 -1.32 -3.30 2.20
C PHE A 44 -0.07 -2.57 1.72
N THR A 45 0.07 -1.33 2.20
CA THR A 45 1.24 -0.49 2.03
C THR A 45 1.50 0.30 3.33
N THR A 46 2.58 1.08 3.39
CA THR A 46 2.84 1.95 4.54
C THR A 46 2.16 3.31 4.38
N ASN A 47 1.96 4.02 5.48
CA ASN A 47 1.36 5.36 5.50
C ASN A 47 2.30 6.49 5.04
N PHE A 48 3.49 6.16 4.52
CA PHE A 48 4.34 7.16 3.89
C PHE A 48 3.72 7.64 2.58
N SER A 49 3.46 8.94 2.46
CA SER A 49 2.65 9.49 1.38
C SER A 49 3.17 9.10 0.00
N LEU A 50 4.47 9.16 -0.22
CA LEU A 50 5.06 8.81 -1.51
C LEU A 50 4.84 7.34 -1.85
N THR A 51 4.98 6.43 -0.88
CA THR A 51 4.71 5.01 -1.08
C THR A 51 3.23 4.76 -1.36
N TYR A 52 2.33 5.36 -0.58
CA TYR A 52 0.89 5.23 -0.79
C TYR A 52 0.46 5.70 -2.18
N TYR A 53 0.80 6.94 -2.57
CA TYR A 53 0.36 7.50 -3.85
C TYR A 53 0.98 6.78 -5.06
N THR A 54 2.19 6.22 -4.91
CA THR A 54 2.78 5.38 -5.96
C THR A 54 1.96 4.11 -6.16
N VAL A 55 1.52 3.45 -5.08
CA VAL A 55 0.68 2.25 -5.17
C VAL A 55 -0.72 2.60 -5.69
N GLU A 56 -1.34 3.67 -5.17
CA GLU A 56 -2.66 4.14 -5.59
C GLU A 56 -2.70 4.45 -7.09
N GLY A 57 -1.71 5.19 -7.61
CA GLY A 57 -1.64 5.55 -9.03
C GLY A 57 -1.52 4.32 -9.94
N GLU A 58 -0.77 3.30 -9.52
CA GLU A 58 -0.62 2.06 -10.29
C GLU A 58 -1.86 1.17 -10.22
N VAL A 59 -2.55 1.14 -9.07
CA VAL A 59 -3.85 0.46 -8.94
C VAL A 59 -4.89 1.15 -9.83
N GLU A 60 -4.95 2.48 -9.82
CA GLU A 60 -5.84 3.23 -10.70
C GLU A 60 -5.51 2.97 -12.19
N ALA A 61 -4.22 2.98 -12.56
CA ALA A 61 -3.75 2.68 -13.91
C ALA A 61 -4.08 1.24 -14.35
N SER A 62 -4.14 0.29 -13.41
CA SER A 62 -4.54 -1.10 -13.68
C SER A 62 -5.99 -1.24 -14.12
N ARG A 63 -6.84 -0.26 -13.80
CA ARG A 63 -8.31 -0.29 -13.95
C ARG A 63 -8.98 -1.43 -13.20
N MET A 64 -8.33 -1.98 -12.19
CA MET A 64 -8.90 -2.97 -11.30
C MET A 64 -9.22 -2.33 -9.96
N PRO A 65 -10.49 -2.33 -9.53
CA PRO A 65 -10.85 -1.73 -8.27
C PRO A 65 -10.31 -2.56 -7.10
N ALA A 66 -9.59 -1.92 -6.18
CA ALA A 66 -8.89 -2.60 -5.10
C ALA A 66 -8.95 -1.83 -3.78
N TYR A 67 -8.76 -2.56 -2.69
CA TYR A 67 -8.60 -2.00 -1.36
C TYR A 67 -7.11 -1.85 -1.04
N ILE A 68 -6.71 -0.65 -0.60
CA ILE A 68 -5.35 -0.36 -0.14
C ILE A 68 -5.40 -0.07 1.36
N LEU A 69 -4.83 -0.97 2.16
CA LEU A 69 -4.65 -0.77 3.59
C LEU A 69 -3.36 0.04 3.83
N ALA A 70 -3.50 1.30 4.25
CA ALA A 70 -2.36 2.11 4.69
C ALA A 70 -2.05 1.79 6.15
N VAL A 71 -0.94 1.11 6.39
CA VAL A 71 -0.47 0.71 7.71
C VAL A 71 0.33 1.84 8.34
N GLU A 72 0.03 2.18 9.60
CA GLU A 72 0.77 3.19 10.36
C GLU A 72 2.21 2.74 10.61
N THR A 73 3.17 3.45 10.02
CA THR A 73 4.62 3.22 10.19
C THR A 73 5.38 4.52 10.47
N GLU A 74 4.70 5.53 11.01
CA GLU A 74 5.20 6.88 11.26
C GLU A 74 5.72 7.56 9.99
N GLY A 75 5.10 7.28 8.84
CA GLY A 75 5.47 7.88 7.57
C GLY A 75 6.78 7.36 6.99
N THR A 76 7.16 6.12 7.31
CA THR A 76 8.37 5.51 6.76
C THR A 76 8.08 4.60 5.56
N SER A 77 9.03 4.52 4.62
CA SER A 77 8.92 3.64 3.45
C SER A 77 8.84 2.16 3.85
N VAL A 78 8.36 1.28 2.97
CA VAL A 78 8.20 -0.16 3.24
C VAL A 78 9.46 -0.80 3.83
N LEU A 79 10.62 -0.60 3.19
CA LEU A 79 11.88 -1.19 3.65
C LEU A 79 12.38 -0.54 4.93
N THR A 80 12.26 0.79 5.04
CA THR A 80 12.67 1.52 6.25
C THR A 80 11.84 1.10 7.45
N ALA A 81 10.52 0.94 7.27
CA ALA A 81 9.60 0.48 8.30
C ALA A 81 9.92 -0.95 8.74
N TYR A 82 10.22 -1.83 7.78
CA TYR A 82 10.62 -3.20 8.08
C TYR A 82 11.94 -3.27 8.84
N SER A 83 12.98 -2.57 8.38
CA SER A 83 14.28 -2.53 9.07
C SER A 83 14.23 -1.84 10.43
N GLY A 84 13.32 -0.87 10.59
CA GLY A 84 13.09 -0.16 11.85
C GLY A 84 12.11 -0.84 12.79
N ASP A 85 11.69 -2.08 12.50
CA ASP A 85 10.72 -2.88 13.28
C ASP A 85 9.33 -2.22 13.46
N LYS A 86 9.03 -1.19 12.66
CA LYS A 86 7.73 -0.51 12.62
C LYS A 86 6.72 -1.23 11.73
N LEU A 87 7.18 -2.13 10.87
CA LEU A 87 6.34 -2.99 10.05
C LEU A 87 6.58 -4.46 10.41
N ASN A 88 5.65 -5.04 11.17
CA ASN A 88 5.67 -6.43 11.60
C ASN A 88 4.27 -7.06 11.48
N GLU A 89 4.19 -8.37 11.69
CA GLU A 89 2.95 -9.14 11.59
C GLU A 89 1.83 -8.63 12.51
N SER A 90 2.19 -8.17 13.71
CA SER A 90 1.22 -7.68 14.69
C SER A 90 0.60 -6.35 14.28
N VAL A 91 1.41 -5.45 13.71
CA VAL A 91 0.97 -4.13 13.24
C VAL A 91 0.04 -4.28 12.04
N VAL A 92 0.36 -5.18 11.10
CA VAL A 92 -0.51 -5.48 9.96
C VAL A 92 -1.82 -6.13 10.41
N ALA A 93 -1.77 -7.12 11.30
CA ALA A 93 -2.97 -7.77 11.82
C ALA A 93 -3.88 -6.79 12.59
N LYS A 94 -3.28 -5.88 13.37
CA LYS A 94 -4.00 -4.82 14.06
C LYS A 94 -4.67 -3.86 13.06
N ALA A 95 -3.94 -3.42 12.04
CA ALA A 95 -4.49 -2.53 11.00
C ALA A 95 -5.68 -3.18 10.25
N MET A 96 -5.61 -4.49 9.98
CA MET A 96 -6.73 -5.24 9.41
C MET A 96 -7.94 -5.30 10.34
N ALA A 97 -7.73 -5.53 11.64
CA ALA A 97 -8.79 -5.58 12.63
C ALA A 97 -9.46 -4.20 12.82
N ASP A 98 -8.65 -3.14 12.93
CA ASP A 98 -9.10 -1.76 13.12
C ASP A 98 -9.95 -1.27 11.93
N THR A 99 -9.60 -1.72 10.72
CA THR A 99 -10.32 -1.36 9.49
C THR A 99 -11.51 -2.27 9.17
N LYS A 100 -11.74 -3.31 9.98
CA LYS A 100 -12.82 -4.30 9.81
C LYS A 100 -12.90 -4.86 8.39
N ILE A 101 -11.75 -5.12 7.78
CA ILE A 101 -11.68 -5.54 6.38
C ILE A 101 -12.38 -6.88 6.13
N GLU A 102 -12.46 -7.74 7.15
CA GLU A 102 -13.17 -9.03 7.08
C GLU A 102 -14.68 -8.88 6.84
N GLU A 103 -15.26 -7.73 7.18
CA GLU A 103 -16.69 -7.45 6.94
C GLU A 103 -16.93 -6.88 5.53
N LYS A 104 -15.88 -6.36 4.86
CA LYS A 104 -15.98 -5.71 3.54
C LYS A 104 -15.72 -6.66 2.38
N VAL A 105 -14.86 -7.67 2.56
CA VAL A 105 -14.53 -8.64 1.50
C VAL A 105 -14.93 -10.05 1.88
N LYS A 106 -15.36 -10.84 0.89
CA LYS A 106 -15.76 -12.25 1.07
C LYS A 106 -14.58 -13.21 1.06
N HIS A 107 -13.44 -12.79 0.53
CA HIS A 107 -12.22 -13.60 0.46
C HIS A 107 -11.27 -13.27 1.62
N LYS A 108 -10.40 -14.22 1.95
CA LYS A 108 -9.33 -14.04 2.95
C LYS A 108 -7.98 -14.08 2.27
N LYS A 109 -7.73 -13.10 1.39
CA LYS A 109 -6.51 -13.00 0.59
C LYS A 109 -5.93 -11.59 0.75
N LEU A 110 -4.65 -11.50 1.11
CA LEU A 110 -3.93 -10.25 1.34
C LEU A 110 -2.69 -10.21 0.44
N ILE A 111 -2.58 -9.17 -0.39
CA ILE A 111 -1.39 -8.93 -1.21
C ILE A 111 -0.40 -8.08 -0.42
N ILE A 112 0.85 -8.54 -0.35
CA ILE A 112 1.92 -7.88 0.40
C ILE A 112 2.98 -7.32 -0.57
N PRO A 113 3.68 -6.23 -0.22
CA PRO A 113 4.76 -5.74 -1.06
C PRO A 113 5.87 -6.78 -1.22
N GLY A 114 6.39 -6.96 -2.44
CA GLY A 114 7.39 -7.99 -2.73
C GLY A 114 8.72 -7.80 -1.97
N LEU A 115 9.00 -6.57 -1.53
CA LEU A 115 10.17 -6.24 -0.70
C LEU A 115 10.11 -6.84 0.71
N VAL A 116 8.92 -7.20 1.19
CA VAL A 116 8.70 -7.79 2.52
C VAL A 116 8.14 -9.21 2.44
N ALA A 117 8.46 -9.93 1.36
CA ALA A 117 8.04 -11.32 1.15
C ALA A 117 8.36 -12.24 2.34
N VAL A 118 9.42 -11.95 3.09
CA VAL A 118 9.85 -12.70 4.29
C VAL A 118 8.80 -12.66 5.41
N LEU A 119 7.97 -11.61 5.49
CA LEU A 119 6.90 -11.50 6.48
C LEU A 119 5.67 -12.35 6.15
N SER A 120 5.55 -12.88 4.93
CA SER A 120 4.35 -13.58 4.45
C SER A 120 3.89 -14.70 5.39
N ALA A 121 4.81 -15.60 5.78
CA ALA A 121 4.50 -16.73 6.64
C ALA A 121 3.95 -16.30 8.00
N LYS A 122 4.60 -15.33 8.66
CA LYS A 122 4.18 -14.83 9.98
C LYS A 122 2.84 -14.10 9.91
N ILE A 123 2.61 -13.29 8.86
CA ILE A 123 1.34 -12.61 8.65
C ILE A 123 0.23 -13.64 8.41
N GLN A 124 0.48 -14.66 7.60
CA GLN A 124 -0.49 -15.71 7.31
C GLN A 124 -0.86 -16.52 8.54
N GLU A 125 0.11 -16.87 9.40
CA GLU A 125 -0.15 -17.55 10.68
C GLU A 125 -0.98 -16.68 11.63
N THR A 126 -0.67 -15.38 11.71
CA THR A 126 -1.33 -14.45 12.64
C THR A 126 -2.74 -14.09 12.20
N THR A 127 -2.90 -13.73 10.93
CA THR A 127 -4.17 -13.25 10.37
C THR A 127 -5.08 -14.38 9.93
N LYS A 128 -4.53 -15.56 9.62
CA LYS A 128 -5.23 -16.67 8.95
C LYS A 128 -5.78 -16.30 7.56
N TRP A 129 -5.21 -15.26 6.94
CA TRP A 129 -5.46 -14.90 5.56
C TRP A 129 -4.39 -15.53 4.67
N GLU A 130 -4.77 -15.92 3.46
CA GLU A 130 -3.84 -16.33 2.43
C GLU A 130 -3.02 -15.11 1.99
N VAL A 131 -1.70 -15.18 2.19
CA VAL A 131 -0.82 -14.06 1.87
C VAL A 131 -0.19 -14.27 0.50
N LEU A 132 -0.47 -13.35 -0.42
CA LEU A 132 0.10 -13.33 -1.76
C LEU A 132 1.25 -12.32 -1.84
N VAL A 133 2.39 -12.75 -2.35
CA VAL A 133 3.55 -11.86 -2.55
C VAL A 133 3.36 -11.09 -3.85
N GLY A 134 3.21 -9.78 -3.74
CA GLY A 134 3.13 -8.84 -4.86
C GLY A 134 4.49 -8.52 -5.47
N PRO A 135 4.53 -7.63 -6.47
CA PRO A 135 5.77 -7.20 -7.11
C PRO A 135 6.64 -6.38 -6.15
N LYS A 136 7.95 -6.31 -6.44
CA LYS A 136 8.90 -5.47 -5.69
C LYS A 136 8.70 -3.98 -5.95
N GLU A 137 8.28 -3.64 -7.17
CA GLU A 137 7.96 -2.28 -7.58
C GLU A 137 6.48 -2.15 -7.89
N ALA A 138 5.88 -1.01 -7.55
CA ALA A 138 4.47 -0.73 -7.76
C ALA A 138 4.08 -0.75 -9.25
N SER A 139 5.02 -0.39 -10.15
CA SER A 139 4.87 -0.45 -11.61
C SER A 139 4.49 -1.84 -12.14
N GLY A 140 4.80 -2.90 -11.38
CA GLY A 140 4.40 -4.28 -11.70
C GLY A 140 2.98 -4.65 -11.29
N LEU A 141 2.29 -3.82 -10.49
CA LEU A 141 0.96 -4.12 -9.95
C LEU A 141 -0.09 -4.34 -11.04
N PRO A 142 -0.16 -3.53 -12.12
CA PRO A 142 -1.17 -3.75 -13.16
C PRO A 142 -1.08 -5.13 -13.82
N THR A 143 0.15 -5.59 -14.09
CA THR A 143 0.37 -6.92 -14.69
C THR A 143 0.07 -8.02 -13.69
N TYR A 144 0.54 -7.87 -12.45
CA TYR A 144 0.32 -8.84 -11.38
C TYR A 144 -1.16 -9.07 -11.09
N LEU A 145 -1.93 -7.99 -10.92
CA LEU A 145 -3.36 -8.09 -10.63
C LEU A 145 -4.12 -8.80 -11.75
N LYS A 146 -3.78 -8.53 -13.02
CA LYS A 146 -4.41 -9.18 -14.18
C LYS A 146 -4.06 -10.67 -14.32
N SER A 147 -2.86 -11.08 -13.90
CA SER A 147 -2.42 -12.48 -14.01
C SER A 147 -2.83 -13.35 -12.84
N THR A 148 -2.93 -12.76 -11.65
CA THR A 148 -3.03 -13.50 -10.38
C THR A 148 -4.42 -13.41 -9.77
N TRP A 149 -5.21 -12.39 -10.13
CA TRP A 149 -6.55 -12.19 -9.60
C TRP A 149 -7.60 -12.44 -10.69
N HIS A 150 -8.38 -13.51 -10.51
CA HIS A 150 -9.48 -13.95 -11.38
C HIS A 150 -10.72 -14.25 -10.55
#